data_AF-A0A0X3PIG1-F1
#
_entry.id   AF-A0A0X3PIG1-F1
#
_cell.length_a   1.000
_cell.length_b   1.000
_cell.length_c   1.000
_cell.angle_alpha   90.00
_cell.angle_beta   90.00
_cell.angle_gamma   90.00
#
_symmetry.space_group_name_H-M   'P 1'
#
loop_
_entity.id
_entity.type
_entity.pdbx_description
1 polymer ?
#
loop_
_entity_poly.entity_id
_entity_poly.type
_entity_poly.pdbx_seq_one_letter_code
_entity_poly.pdbx_strand_id
1 'polypeptide(L)'
;NGSMLKHPFEDWPFSTVARTYDLETVVTDSASSANAYLTGTKTRTGMIGVTGKLHYKQCGAWPAEEFTHSVLEAASKAGKATGILTTTRITHASPSGCYGHVTYRDFEGDVNLKEVCGDEFQNMPCQDLSCQLIHNNRDINVMIGGGAKNFYPVGKEI
;
A
#
# COMPACT_ATOMS: atom_id res chain seq x y z
N ASN A 1 -7.81 -26.83 28.02
CA ASN A 1 -6.86 -27.68 28.76
C ASN A 1 -5.49 -27.02 28.96
N GLY A 2 -5.36 -25.68 28.87
CA GLY A 2 -4.15 -24.94 29.30
C GLY A 2 -2.83 -25.35 28.66
N SER A 3 -2.87 -26.04 27.51
CA SER A 3 -1.64 -26.46 26.82
C SER A 3 -1.00 -25.24 26.16
N MET A 4 0.32 -25.12 26.35
CA MET A 4 1.14 -24.11 25.67
C MET A 4 1.10 -24.40 24.17
N LEU A 5 0.41 -23.56 23.41
CA LEU A 5 0.43 -23.59 21.95
C LEU A 5 1.62 -22.77 21.49
N LYS A 6 2.64 -23.43 20.94
CA LYS A 6 3.78 -22.78 20.31
C LYS A 6 3.39 -22.37 18.89
N HIS A 7 3.62 -21.11 18.51
CA HIS A 7 3.43 -20.69 17.12
C HIS A 7 4.64 -21.11 16.25
N PRO A 8 4.44 -21.42 14.95
CA PRO A 8 5.52 -21.87 14.08
C PRO A 8 6.73 -20.91 13.96
N PHE A 9 6.51 -19.61 14.13
CA PHE A 9 7.58 -18.60 14.05
C PHE A 9 8.47 -18.57 15.29
N GLU A 10 8.08 -19.18 16.41
CA GLU A 10 8.88 -19.26 17.63
C GLU A 10 10.06 -20.25 17.51
N ASP A 11 10.09 -21.06 16.46
CA ASP A 11 11.21 -21.94 16.13
C ASP A 11 12.26 -21.26 15.21
N TRP A 12 12.05 -20.00 14.83
CA TRP A 12 13.00 -19.30 13.97
C TRP A 12 14.33 -19.02 14.70
N PRO A 13 15.48 -19.18 14.01
CA PRO A 13 16.81 -19.02 14.64
C PRO A 13 17.12 -17.57 15.03
N PHE A 14 16.39 -16.59 14.48
CA PHE A 14 16.60 -15.17 14.71
C PHE A 14 15.30 -14.47 15.05
N SER A 15 15.38 -13.63 16.08
CA SER A 15 14.31 -12.73 16.52
C SER A 15 14.89 -11.36 16.77
N THR A 16 14.14 -10.31 16.45
CA THR A 16 14.54 -8.92 16.67
C THR A 16 13.33 -8.08 17.06
N VAL A 17 13.60 -6.85 17.49
CA VAL A 17 12.57 -5.86 17.81
C VAL A 17 12.59 -4.74 16.76
N ALA A 18 11.40 -4.31 16.33
CA ALA A 18 11.23 -3.21 15.38
C ALA A 18 10.60 -2.00 16.07
N ARG A 19 11.17 -0.81 15.86
CA ARG A 19 10.59 0.46 16.34
C ARG A 19 9.62 1.03 15.31
N THR A 20 8.34 1.01 15.64
CA THR A 20 7.25 1.20 14.68
C THR A 20 6.74 2.63 14.52
N TYR A 21 7.21 3.62 15.30
CA TYR A 21 6.78 5.02 15.12
C TYR A 21 6.94 5.49 13.67
N ASP A 22 6.05 6.34 13.18
CA ASP A 22 6.15 6.92 11.85
C ASP A 22 6.63 8.39 11.92
N LEU A 23 6.58 9.15 10.82
CA LEU A 23 7.07 10.53 10.81
C LEU A 23 6.15 11.55 11.49
N GLU A 24 4.97 11.12 11.94
CA GLU A 24 3.94 11.99 12.52
C GLU A 24 3.46 11.50 13.90
N THR A 25 3.40 10.18 14.11
CA THR A 25 2.82 9.57 15.31
C THR A 25 3.73 8.50 15.92
N VAL A 26 3.62 8.34 17.25
CA VAL A 26 4.30 7.28 18.00
C VAL A 26 3.61 5.92 17.84
N VAL A 27 2.30 5.91 17.56
CA VAL A 27 1.50 4.73 17.24
C VAL A 27 1.14 4.78 15.75
N THR A 28 1.93 4.10 14.93
CA THR A 28 1.76 4.02 13.47
C THR A 28 0.48 3.30 13.06
N ASP A 29 -0.01 3.62 11.86
CA ASP A 29 -1.07 2.88 11.19
C ASP A 29 -0.52 1.83 10.21
N SER A 30 -1.41 1.07 9.56
CA SER A 30 -1.00 0.05 8.59
C SER A 30 -0.33 0.62 7.33
N ALA A 31 -0.64 1.86 6.94
CA ALA A 31 -0.09 2.48 5.73
C ALA A 31 1.36 2.91 5.91
N SER A 32 1.63 3.71 6.95
CA SER A 32 2.98 4.21 7.19
C SER A 32 3.94 3.10 7.61
N SER A 33 3.44 2.08 8.33
CA SER A 33 4.22 0.87 8.64
C SER A 33 4.51 0.02 7.40
N ALA A 34 3.52 -0.20 6.51
CA ALA A 34 3.74 -0.91 5.24
C ALA A 34 4.79 -0.22 4.37
N ASN A 35 4.75 1.10 4.29
CA ASN A 35 5.79 1.87 3.62
C ASN A 35 7.17 1.57 4.21
N ALA A 36 7.29 1.57 5.55
CA ALA A 36 8.55 1.34 6.23
C ALA A 36 9.12 -0.07 5.97
N TYR A 37 8.34 -1.13 6.14
CA TYR A 37 8.86 -2.50 6.01
C TYR A 37 8.91 -3.02 4.57
N LEU A 38 8.19 -2.42 3.61
CA LEU A 38 8.23 -2.84 2.20
C LEU A 38 9.15 -1.99 1.34
N THR A 39 9.28 -0.69 1.63
CA THR A 39 10.10 0.26 0.84
C THR A 39 11.38 0.70 1.55
N GLY A 40 11.52 0.36 2.84
CA GLY A 40 12.66 0.77 3.66
C GLY A 40 12.62 2.24 4.11
N THR A 41 11.54 2.97 3.82
CA THR A 41 11.42 4.41 4.11
C THR A 41 10.23 4.68 5.03
N LYS A 42 10.42 5.43 6.11
CA LYS A 42 9.30 5.91 6.94
C LYS A 42 8.58 7.06 6.22
N THR A 43 7.26 7.09 6.35
CA THR A 43 6.40 8.18 5.85
C THR A 43 5.45 8.64 6.97
N ARG A 44 4.52 9.55 6.68
CA ARG A 44 3.52 10.03 7.65
C ARG A 44 2.31 9.10 7.72
N THR A 45 1.53 9.21 8.78
CA THR A 45 0.37 8.36 9.04
C THR A 45 -0.61 8.39 7.87
N GLY A 46 -1.08 7.21 7.45
CA GLY A 46 -2.06 7.08 6.37
C GLY A 46 -1.50 7.20 4.94
N MET A 47 -0.19 7.39 4.76
CA MET A 47 0.46 7.51 3.45
C MET A 47 1.13 6.19 3.03
N ILE A 48 1.13 5.90 1.72
CA ILE A 48 1.64 4.64 1.14
C ILE A 48 2.55 4.95 -0.04
N GLY A 49 3.72 4.33 -0.12
CA GLY A 49 4.63 4.43 -1.26
C GLY A 49 5.19 5.83 -1.52
N VAL A 50 5.14 6.73 -0.55
CA VAL A 50 5.59 8.11 -0.73
C VAL A 50 6.51 8.56 0.40
N THR A 51 7.37 9.54 0.14
CA THR A 51 8.23 10.10 1.18
C THR A 51 7.43 10.91 2.22
N GLY A 52 8.09 11.31 3.31
CA GLY A 52 7.50 12.19 4.32
C GLY A 52 7.38 13.67 3.95
N LYS A 53 7.78 14.08 2.74
CA LYS A 53 7.68 15.48 2.31
C LYS A 53 6.27 15.87 1.91
N LEU A 54 5.51 14.95 1.35
CA LEU A 54 4.09 15.14 1.05
C LEU A 54 3.26 15.17 2.34
N HIS A 55 2.05 15.73 2.24
CA HIS A 55 1.11 15.85 3.34
C HIS A 55 -0.07 14.87 3.21
N TYR A 56 -0.68 14.54 4.34
CA TYR A 56 -1.88 13.71 4.41
C TYR A 56 -3.01 14.30 3.55
N LYS A 57 -3.63 13.46 2.70
CA LYS A 57 -4.68 13.86 1.75
C LYS A 57 -4.29 14.97 0.77
N GLN A 58 -2.99 15.21 0.58
CA GLN A 58 -2.55 16.17 -0.41
C GLN A 58 -2.89 15.66 -1.81
N CYS A 59 -3.65 16.44 -2.57
CA CYS A 59 -4.01 16.18 -3.95
C CYS A 59 -2.98 16.81 -4.90
N GLY A 60 -2.80 16.20 -6.06
CA GLY A 60 -1.86 16.66 -7.08
C GLY A 60 -1.03 15.55 -7.73
N ALA A 61 -0.20 15.95 -8.69
CA ALA A 61 0.80 15.10 -9.31
C ALA A 61 2.17 15.35 -8.68
N TRP A 62 2.84 14.28 -8.31
CA TRP A 62 4.13 14.34 -7.61
C TRP A 62 5.27 13.91 -8.54
N PRO A 63 6.45 14.50 -8.39
CA PRO A 63 7.62 14.06 -9.13
C PRO A 63 8.15 12.73 -8.56
N ALA A 64 8.93 12.00 -9.36
CA ALA A 64 9.32 10.62 -9.04
C ALA A 64 10.14 10.49 -7.75
N GLU A 65 10.87 11.52 -7.35
CA GLU A 65 11.61 11.56 -6.08
C GLU A 65 10.73 11.47 -4.83
N GLU A 66 9.42 11.71 -4.96
CA GLU A 66 8.47 11.55 -3.87
C GLU A 66 7.94 10.12 -3.73
N PHE A 67 8.26 9.22 -4.67
CA PHE A 67 7.83 7.83 -4.65
C PHE A 67 8.89 6.92 -4.03
N THR A 68 8.48 6.06 -3.09
CA THR A 68 9.33 5.05 -2.47
C THR A 68 9.06 3.70 -3.12
N HIS A 69 10.13 3.00 -3.50
CA HIS A 69 10.05 1.75 -4.26
C HIS A 69 10.08 0.53 -3.33
N SER A 70 9.19 -0.42 -3.56
CA SER A 70 9.07 -1.61 -2.71
C SER A 70 10.11 -2.68 -3.05
N VAL A 71 10.35 -3.59 -2.11
CA VAL A 71 11.12 -4.81 -2.36
C VAL A 71 10.47 -5.72 -3.41
N LEU A 72 9.14 -5.66 -3.56
CA LEU A 72 8.42 -6.40 -4.60
C LEU A 72 8.78 -5.84 -5.99
N GLU A 73 8.77 -4.52 -6.14
CA GLU A 73 9.18 -3.84 -7.36
C GLU A 73 10.65 -4.13 -7.70
N ALA A 74 11.53 -4.09 -6.69
CA ALA A 74 12.93 -4.46 -6.86
C ALA A 74 13.10 -5.92 -7.31
N ALA A 75 12.31 -6.86 -6.76
CA ALA A 75 12.33 -8.26 -7.15
C ALA A 75 11.86 -8.45 -8.60
N SER A 76 10.79 -7.76 -9.00
CA SER A 76 10.29 -7.77 -10.39
C SER A 76 11.33 -7.22 -11.37
N LYS A 77 11.94 -6.06 -11.06
CA LYS A 77 13.04 -5.48 -11.86
C LYS A 77 14.25 -6.42 -11.98
N ALA A 78 14.47 -7.28 -10.99
CA ALA A 78 15.49 -8.33 -11.02
C ALA A 78 15.06 -9.61 -11.77
N GLY A 79 13.91 -9.59 -12.47
CA GLY A 79 13.39 -10.73 -13.23
C GLY A 79 12.83 -11.86 -12.38
N LYS A 80 12.51 -11.61 -11.10
CA LYS A 80 11.92 -12.62 -10.22
C LYS A 80 10.40 -12.61 -10.32
N ALA A 81 9.80 -13.78 -10.13
CA ALA A 81 8.36 -13.84 -9.95
C ALA A 81 7.94 -13.17 -8.64
N THR A 82 6.85 -12.41 -8.69
CA THR A 82 6.33 -11.62 -7.58
C THR A 82 4.85 -11.91 -7.34
N GLY A 83 4.39 -11.71 -6.11
CA GLY A 83 2.98 -11.90 -5.79
C GLY A 83 2.57 -11.29 -4.46
N ILE A 84 1.29 -11.01 -4.34
CA ILE A 84 0.63 -10.46 -3.16
C ILE A 84 -0.53 -11.39 -2.79
N LEU A 85 -0.53 -11.86 -1.54
CA LEU A 85 -1.60 -12.65 -0.96
C LEU A 85 -2.06 -11.97 0.33
N THR A 86 -3.35 -11.72 0.45
CA THR A 86 -3.94 -11.12 1.64
C THR A 86 -5.37 -11.62 1.86
N THR A 87 -5.82 -11.58 3.11
CA THR A 87 -7.24 -11.77 3.46
C THR A 87 -8.04 -10.47 3.39
N THR A 88 -7.37 -9.32 3.26
CA THR A 88 -7.99 -8.00 3.12
C THR A 88 -8.40 -7.73 1.68
N ARG A 89 -8.89 -6.52 1.41
CA ARG A 89 -8.90 -5.97 0.05
C ARG A 89 -7.45 -5.91 -0.46
N ILE A 90 -7.22 -6.24 -1.74
CA ILE A 90 -5.88 -6.12 -2.36
C ILE A 90 -5.40 -4.66 -2.43
N THR A 91 -6.33 -3.72 -2.32
CA THR A 91 -6.12 -2.26 -2.24
C THR A 91 -5.99 -1.73 -0.81
N HIS A 92 -6.14 -2.58 0.21
CA HIS A 92 -5.93 -2.17 1.59
C HIS A 92 -4.47 -1.72 1.83
N ALA A 93 -4.21 -0.95 2.89
CA ALA A 93 -2.91 -0.33 3.12
C ALA A 93 -1.70 -1.29 3.08
N SER A 94 -1.80 -2.45 3.74
CA SER A 94 -0.69 -3.41 3.82
C SER A 94 -0.28 -3.99 2.46
N PRO A 95 -1.16 -4.60 1.64
CA PRO A 95 -0.78 -5.05 0.30
C PRO A 95 -0.40 -3.89 -0.63
N SER A 96 -1.03 -2.73 -0.48
CA SER A 96 -0.74 -1.54 -1.31
C SER A 96 0.66 -0.98 -1.12
N GLY A 97 1.30 -1.18 0.03
CA GLY A 97 2.72 -0.82 0.22
C GLY A 97 3.68 -1.57 -0.70
N CYS A 98 3.23 -2.64 -1.37
CA CYS A 98 4.02 -3.34 -2.38
C CYS A 98 4.06 -2.63 -3.75
N TYR A 99 3.09 -1.77 -4.07
CA TYR A 99 2.88 -1.33 -5.45
C TYR A 99 2.33 0.10 -5.62
N GLY A 100 1.71 0.65 -4.58
CA GLY A 100 0.90 1.86 -4.67
C GLY A 100 1.59 3.06 -4.05
N HIS A 101 1.35 4.23 -4.63
CA HIS A 101 1.85 5.53 -4.19
C HIS A 101 0.67 6.49 -3.97
N VAL A 102 0.27 6.72 -2.72
CA VAL A 102 -0.86 7.60 -2.37
C VAL A 102 -0.61 8.37 -1.07
N THR A 103 -1.12 9.60 -1.00
CA THR A 103 -1.08 10.46 0.19
C THR A 103 -2.20 10.15 1.19
N TYR A 104 -3.13 9.28 0.81
CA TYR A 104 -4.21 8.82 1.68
C TYR A 104 -4.60 7.38 1.34
N ARG A 105 -4.46 6.49 2.32
CA ARG A 105 -4.70 5.05 2.19
C ARG A 105 -6.09 4.65 1.71
N ASP A 106 -7.09 5.53 1.89
CA ASP A 106 -8.45 5.25 1.45
C ASP A 106 -8.69 5.65 -0.01
N PHE A 107 -7.67 6.13 -0.74
CA PHE A 107 -7.67 6.21 -2.21
C PHE A 107 -7.58 4.82 -2.84
N GLU A 108 -8.39 3.88 -2.36
CA GLU A 108 -8.47 2.50 -2.86
C GLU A 108 -9.07 2.45 -4.27
N GLY A 109 -9.97 3.38 -4.59
CA GLY A 109 -10.60 3.57 -5.90
C GLY A 109 -10.84 5.05 -6.19
N ASP A 110 -11.25 5.35 -7.42
CA ASP A 110 -11.46 6.70 -7.93
C ASP A 110 -12.55 7.48 -7.19
N VAL A 111 -13.58 6.80 -6.66
CA VAL A 111 -14.66 7.43 -5.89
C VAL A 111 -14.11 8.21 -4.69
N ASN A 112 -13.24 7.60 -3.89
CA ASN A 112 -12.66 8.25 -2.71
C ASN A 112 -11.68 9.37 -3.10
N LEU A 113 -10.94 9.16 -4.18
CA LEU A 113 -10.04 10.17 -4.71
C LEU A 113 -10.81 11.41 -5.16
N LYS A 114 -11.91 11.21 -5.90
CA LYS A 114 -12.80 12.29 -6.36
C LYS A 114 -13.49 13.01 -5.20
N GLU A 115 -13.92 12.28 -4.17
CA GLU A 115 -14.55 12.86 -2.98
C GLU A 115 -13.61 13.81 -2.24
N VAL A 116 -12.33 13.44 -2.09
CA VAL A 116 -11.34 14.25 -1.35
C VAL A 116 -10.73 15.35 -2.22
N CYS A 117 -10.44 15.07 -3.49
CA CYS A 117 -9.68 15.97 -4.37
C CYS A 117 -10.55 16.85 -5.28
N GLY A 118 -11.86 16.61 -5.38
CA GLY A 118 -12.76 17.44 -6.17
C GLY A 118 -12.30 17.60 -7.62
N ASP A 119 -12.13 18.84 -8.07
CA ASP A 119 -11.71 19.16 -9.44
C ASP A 119 -10.24 18.79 -9.73
N GLU A 120 -9.38 18.74 -8.70
CA GLU A 120 -7.96 18.36 -8.87
C GLU A 120 -7.81 16.91 -9.36
N PHE A 121 -8.81 16.06 -9.11
CA PHE A 121 -8.87 14.69 -9.62
C PHE A 121 -8.59 14.60 -11.12
N GLN A 122 -9.01 15.61 -11.91
CA GLN A 122 -8.78 15.64 -13.35
C GLN A 122 -7.29 15.64 -13.73
N ASN A 123 -6.43 16.13 -12.83
CA ASN A 123 -4.97 16.16 -12.99
C ASN A 123 -4.27 14.96 -12.34
N MET A 124 -5.03 14.00 -11.79
CA MET A 124 -4.54 12.84 -11.06
C MET A 124 -4.97 11.51 -11.72
N PRO A 125 -4.74 11.32 -13.03
CA PRO A 125 -5.19 10.12 -13.72
C PRO A 125 -4.49 8.88 -13.14
N CYS A 126 -5.27 7.86 -12.79
CA CYS A 126 -4.77 6.58 -12.29
C CYS A 126 -3.95 6.66 -10.99
N GLN A 127 -4.30 7.59 -10.09
CA GLN A 127 -3.66 7.70 -8.79
C GLN A 127 -4.36 6.90 -7.68
N ASP A 128 -5.52 6.31 -7.90
CA ASP A 128 -6.10 5.37 -6.95
C ASP A 128 -5.39 4.01 -6.99
N LEU A 129 -5.42 3.27 -5.88
CA LEU A 129 -4.69 2.00 -5.72
C LEU A 129 -5.20 0.92 -6.68
N SER A 130 -6.49 0.88 -7.00
CA SER A 130 -7.02 -0.09 -7.98
C SER A 130 -6.43 0.13 -9.36
N CYS A 131 -6.40 1.39 -9.82
CA CYS A 131 -5.81 1.72 -11.11
C CYS A 131 -4.31 1.46 -11.13
N GLN A 132 -3.57 1.90 -10.10
CA GLN A 132 -2.12 1.65 -10.00
C GLN A 132 -1.79 0.15 -10.03
N LEU A 133 -2.59 -0.70 -9.38
CA LEU A 133 -2.37 -2.15 -9.38
C LEU A 133 -2.46 -2.74 -10.80
N ILE A 134 -3.49 -2.38 -11.57
CA ILE A 134 -3.80 -3.00 -12.86
C ILE A 134 -3.04 -2.35 -14.03
N HIS A 135 -2.80 -1.04 -13.97
CA HIS A 135 -2.17 -0.30 -15.06
C HIS A 135 -0.67 -0.17 -14.89
N ASN A 136 -0.19 0.11 -13.66
CA ASN A 136 1.20 0.46 -13.43
C ASN A 136 2.04 -0.75 -12.96
N ASN A 137 1.40 -1.80 -12.44
CA ASN A 137 2.09 -2.95 -11.81
C ASN A 137 1.71 -4.30 -12.45
N ARG A 138 1.67 -4.35 -13.80
CA ARG A 138 1.29 -5.54 -14.59
C ARG A 138 2.28 -6.70 -14.51
N ASP A 139 3.45 -6.42 -13.96
CA ASP A 139 4.55 -7.35 -13.73
C ASP A 139 4.34 -8.21 -12.47
N ILE A 140 3.36 -7.88 -11.61
CA ILE A 140 2.99 -8.73 -10.47
C ILE A 140 2.29 -9.99 -10.98
N ASN A 141 2.89 -11.16 -10.74
CA ASN A 141 2.40 -12.42 -11.32
C ASN A 141 1.15 -12.97 -10.62
N VAL A 142 1.04 -12.79 -9.31
CA VAL A 142 -0.06 -13.34 -8.50
C VAL A 142 -0.64 -12.25 -7.61
N MET A 143 -1.96 -12.03 -7.72
CA MET A 143 -2.69 -11.07 -6.90
C MET A 143 -3.92 -11.78 -6.33
N ILE A 144 -3.89 -12.11 -5.03
CA ILE A 144 -4.99 -12.82 -4.36
C ILE A 144 -5.41 -12.03 -3.13
N GLY A 145 -6.68 -11.63 -3.10
CA GLY A 145 -7.32 -10.94 -1.99
C GLY A 145 -8.77 -10.61 -2.29
N GLY A 146 -9.41 -9.85 -1.41
CA GLY A 146 -10.74 -9.29 -1.64
C GLY A 146 -10.70 -7.93 -2.35
N GLY A 147 -11.80 -7.19 -2.26
CA GLY A 147 -11.86 -5.79 -2.72
C GLY A 147 -12.31 -5.60 -4.17
N ALA A 148 -12.91 -6.63 -4.78
CA ALA A 148 -13.42 -6.58 -6.16
C ALA A 148 -14.24 -5.32 -6.47
N LYS A 149 -15.01 -4.80 -5.51
CA LYS A 149 -15.81 -3.57 -5.66
C LYS A 149 -15.02 -2.34 -6.13
N ASN A 150 -13.73 -2.24 -5.82
CA ASN A 150 -12.92 -1.07 -6.19
C ASN A 150 -12.49 -1.12 -7.67
N PHE A 151 -12.68 -2.25 -8.35
CA PHE A 151 -12.33 -2.48 -9.75
C PHE A 151 -13.53 -2.42 -10.69
N TYR A 152 -14.73 -2.10 -10.18
CA TYR A 152 -15.96 -2.03 -10.96
C TYR A 152 -16.64 -0.67 -10.75
N PRO A 153 -17.34 -0.14 -11.78
CA PRO A 153 -18.15 1.06 -11.63
C PRO A 153 -19.23 0.88 -10.55
N VAL A 154 -19.59 1.99 -9.91
CA VAL A 154 -20.68 2.02 -8.91
C VAL A 154 -21.97 1.48 -9.53
N GLY A 155 -22.64 0.57 -8.80
CA GLY A 155 -23.92 -0.01 -9.21
C GLY A 155 -23.82 -1.27 -10.08
N LYS A 156 -22.61 -1.75 -10.39
CA LYS A 156 -22.42 -3.06 -11.04
C LYS A 156 -22.42 -4.18 -10.00
N GLU A 157 -23.30 -5.18 -10.15
CA GLU A 157 -23.26 -6.40 -9.34
C GLU A 157 -22.03 -7.26 -9.70
N ILE A 158 -21.43 -7.89 -8.68
CA ILE A 158 -20.18 -8.67 -8.74
C ILE A 158 -20.50 -10.15 -8.53
#